data_AF-A0A428W0Y0-F1
#
_entry.id   AF-A0A428W0Y0-F1
#
_cell.length_a   1.000
_cell.length_b   1.000
_cell.length_c   1.000
_cell.angle_alpha   90.00
_cell.angle_beta   90.00
_cell.angle_gamma   90.00
#
_symmetry.space_group_name_H-M   'P 1'
#
loop_
_entity.id
_entity.type
_entity.pdbx_description
1 polymer ?
#
loop_
_entity_poly.entity_id
_entity_poly.type
_entity_poly.pdbx_seq_one_letter_code
_entity_poly.pdbx_strand_id
1 'polypeptide(L)' 'IGKVGSTGNSTGPHLHFETRTTPNYGSGIDPVAFLKQRGVTL' A
#
# COMPACT_ATOMS: atom_id res chain seq x y z
N ILE A 1 8.03 -11.35 2.64
CA ILE A 1 7.00 -10.75 3.53
C ILE A 1 7.60 -10.35 4.88
N GLY A 2 8.46 -9.32 4.91
CA GLY A 2 9.25 -8.95 6.09
C GLY A 2 8.47 -8.33 7.26
N LYS A 3 9.20 -7.73 8.21
CA LYS A 3 8.64 -7.04 9.40
C LYS A 3 8.37 -5.56 9.13
N VAL A 4 7.48 -4.96 9.92
CA VAL A 4 7.22 -3.50 9.89
C VAL A 4 8.46 -2.71 10.34
N GLY A 5 8.57 -1.47 9.89
CA GLY A 5 9.70 -0.59 10.19
C GLY A 5 9.33 0.89 10.07
N SER A 6 10.34 1.78 10.09
CA SER A 6 10.13 3.23 10.02
C SER A 6 11.27 3.97 9.29
N THR A 7 11.84 3.36 8.26
CA THR A 7 12.91 3.98 7.44
C THR A 7 12.33 4.87 6.33
N GLY A 8 13.02 5.94 5.96
CA GLY A 8 12.61 6.86 4.89
C GLY A 8 11.70 7.99 5.40
N ASN A 9 10.72 8.40 4.61
CA ASN A 9 9.73 9.41 5.01
C ASN A 9 8.64 8.75 5.86
N SER A 10 8.85 8.75 7.19
CA SER A 10 7.92 8.17 8.16
C SER A 10 8.02 8.92 9.49
N THR A 11 6.89 9.06 10.20
CA THR A 11 6.81 9.63 11.56
C THR A 11 6.82 8.57 12.66
N GLY A 12 6.73 7.29 12.31
CA GLY A 12 6.74 6.17 13.26
C GLY A 12 6.47 4.82 12.59
N PRO A 13 6.59 3.68 13.30
CA PRO A 13 6.50 2.35 12.70
C PRO A 13 5.12 2.04 12.09
N HIS A 14 5.07 1.85 10.77
CA HIS A 14 3.89 1.39 10.04
C HIS A 14 4.29 0.77 8.70
N LEU A 15 3.33 0.17 7.99
CA LEU A 15 3.52 -0.33 6.62
C LEU A 15 2.80 0.60 5.65
N HIS A 16 3.53 1.20 4.71
CA HIS A 16 2.92 1.86 3.56
C HIS A 16 2.56 0.80 2.51
N PHE A 17 1.31 0.82 2.05
CA PHE A 17 0.83 -0.05 1.00
C PHE A 17 0.20 0.79 -0.10
N GLU A 18 0.64 0.57 -1.34
CA GLU A 18 0.07 1.20 -2.53
C GLU A 18 -0.23 0.16 -3.60
N THR A 19 -1.27 0.41 -4.39
CA THR A 19 -1.62 -0.40 -5.54
C THR A 19 -1.41 0.42 -6.80
N ARG A 20 -0.71 -0.15 -7.78
CA ARG A 20 -0.45 0.47 -9.08
C ARG A 20 -0.77 -0.48 -10.22
N THR A 21 -1.24 0.06 -11.34
CA THR A 21 -1.49 -0.72 -12.57
C THR A 21 -0.27 -0.81 -13.48
N THR A 22 0.71 0.07 -13.30
CA THR A 22 2.00 0.07 -14.03
C THR A 22 3.15 0.44 -13.08
N PRO A 23 4.42 0.30 -13.48
CA PRO A 23 5.55 0.79 -12.69
C PRO A 23 5.66 2.32 -12.63
N ASN A 24 4.97 3.03 -13.52
CA ASN A 24 5.10 4.48 -13.66
C ASN A 24 4.36 5.24 -12.56
N TYR A 25 4.90 6.40 -12.17
CA TYR A 25 4.20 7.35 -11.32
C TYR A 25 2.88 7.79 -11.95
N GLY A 26 1.88 8.06 -11.11
CA GLY A 26 0.52 8.43 -11.54
C GLY A 26 -0.39 7.25 -11.85
N SER A 27 0.11 6.00 -11.84
CA SER A 27 -0.71 4.80 -12.02
C SER A 27 -1.29 4.23 -10.72
N GLY A 28 -1.28 5.03 -9.64
CA GLY A 28 -1.86 4.67 -8.36
C GLY A 28 -3.39 4.57 -8.43
N ILE A 29 -3.94 3.54 -7.80
CA ILE A 29 -5.39 3.34 -7.67
C ILE A 29 -5.77 3.18 -6.19
N ASP A 30 -7.06 3.34 -5.86
CA ASP A 30 -7.56 3.18 -4.49
C ASP A 30 -7.25 1.76 -3.95
N PRO A 31 -6.37 1.64 -2.94
CA PRO A 31 -6.01 0.34 -2.38
C PRO A 31 -7.17 -0.28 -1.60
N VAL A 32 -8.08 0.50 -1.02
CA VAL A 32 -9.23 -0.02 -0.25
C VAL A 32 -10.20 -0.74 -1.18
N ALA A 33 -10.58 -0.11 -2.30
CA ALA A 33 -11.41 -0.75 -3.31
C ALA A 33 -10.73 -2.01 -3.89
N PHE A 34 -9.43 -1.94 -4.19
CA PHE A 34 -8.66 -3.08 -4.69
C PHE A 34 -8.63 -4.27 -3.73
N LEU A 35 -8.50 -4.02 -2.43
CA LEU A 35 -8.48 -5.03 -1.37
C LEU A 35 -9.87 -5.65 -1.17
N LYS A 36 -10.93 -4.82 -1.13
CA LYS A 36 -12.32 -5.31 -1.04
C LYS A 36 -12.70 -6.22 -2.20
N GLN A 37 -12.29 -5.89 -3.43
CA GLN A 37 -12.49 -6.75 -4.61
C GLN A 37 -11.77 -8.10 -4.50
N ARG A 38 -10.74 -8.21 -3.63
CA ARG A 38 -9.99 -9.44 -3.35
C ARG A 38 -10.47 -10.15 -2.08
N GLY A 39 -11.63 -9.78 -1.56
CA GLY A 39 -12.25 -10.41 -0.40
C GLY A 39 -11.66 -9.99 0.95
N VAL A 40 -10.85 -8.93 0.97
CA VAL A 40 -10.32 -8.40 2.23
C VAL A 40 -11.37 -7.52 2.89
N THR A 41 -11.71 -7.84 4.15
CA THR A 41 -12.51 -6.96 5.02
C THR A 41 -11.56 -6.05 5.77
N LEU A 42 -11.82 -4.74 5.72
CA LEU A 42 -11.00 -3.67 6.30
C LEU A 42 -11.67 -3.07 7.53
#